data_AF-A0A1S1V4I8-F1
#
_entry.id   AF-A0A1S1V4I8-F1
#
_cell.length_a   1.000
_cell.length_b   1.000
_cell.length_c   1.000
_cell.angle_alpha   90.00
_cell.angle_beta   90.00
_cell.angle_gamma   90.00
#
_symmetry.space_group_name_H-M   'P 1'
#
loop_
_entity.id
_entity.type
_entity.pdbx_description
1 polymer ?
#
loop_
_entity_poly.entity_id
_entity_poly.type
_entity_poly.pdbx_seq_one_letter_code
_entity_poly.pdbx_strand_id
1 'polypeptide(L)' 'MALPWGVKEPVAIEYSEAVSKYMESVDEVEVEGQKAKILKAGVKERNGEATLIYRYQLV' A
#
# COMPACT_ATOMS: atom_id res chain seq x y z
N MET A 1 -3.07 -8.78 -19.13
CA MET A 1 -3.00 -9.47 -17.82
C MET A 1 -3.42 -8.46 -16.77
N ALA A 2 -4.59 -8.65 -16.15
CA ALA A 2 -5.11 -7.72 -15.15
C ALA A 2 -4.37 -7.97 -13.84
N LEU A 3 -3.44 -7.08 -13.47
CA LEU A 3 -2.80 -7.14 -12.15
C LEU A 3 -3.88 -6.87 -11.10
N PRO A 4 -4.22 -7.88 -10.30
CA PRO A 4 -5.52 -7.93 -9.71
C PRO A 4 -5.53 -7.15 -8.40
N TRP A 5 -6.27 -6.05 -8.41
CA TRP A 5 -7.01 -5.52 -7.27
C TRP A 5 -6.14 -4.80 -6.23
N GLY A 6 -6.54 -3.57 -5.88
CA GLY A 6 -5.85 -2.82 -4.83
C GLY A 6 -5.96 -3.57 -3.51
N VAL A 7 -4.82 -3.89 -2.90
CA VAL A 7 -4.73 -4.47 -1.56
C VAL A 7 -5.22 -3.44 -0.56
N LYS A 8 -6.00 -3.89 0.41
CA LYS A 8 -6.53 -3.05 1.50
C LYS A 8 -6.11 -3.65 2.81
N GLU A 9 -5.26 -2.95 3.54
CA GLU A 9 -4.80 -3.36 4.87
C GLU A 9 -5.32 -2.34 5.90
N PRO A 10 -5.92 -2.79 7.01
CA PRO A 10 -6.23 -1.90 8.12
C PRO A 10 -4.94 -1.40 8.76
N VAL A 11 -4.93 -0.12 9.09
CA VAL A 11 -3.82 0.56 9.77
C VAL A 11 -4.42 1.25 10.99
N ALA A 12 -3.72 1.20 12.12
CA ALA A 12 -4.13 2.00 13.27
C ALA A 12 -4.01 3.50 12.90
N ILE A 13 -5.01 4.30 13.26
CA ILE A 13 -5.04 5.74 12.92
C ILE A 13 -3.78 6.47 13.39
N GLU A 14 -3.23 6.08 14.54
CA GLU A 14 -2.01 6.70 15.10
C GLU A 14 -0.80 6.57 14.16
N TYR A 15 -0.82 5.59 13.25
CA TYR A 15 0.25 5.34 12.29
C TYR A 15 -0.14 5.70 10.85
N SER A 16 -1.33 6.26 10.59
CA SER A 16 -1.81 6.55 9.24
C SER A 16 -0.85 7.48 8.47
N GLU A 17 -0.38 8.55 9.12
CA GLU A 17 0.52 9.52 8.51
C GLU A 17 1.92 8.94 8.25
N ALA A 18 2.44 8.16 9.21
CA ALA A 18 3.72 7.48 9.07
C ALA A 18 3.71 6.44 7.94
N VAL A 19 2.63 5.67 7.83
CA VAL A 19 2.44 4.68 6.76
C VAL A 19 2.27 5.36 5.41
N SER A 20 1.55 6.49 5.34
CA SER A 20 1.42 7.25 4.09
C SER A 20 2.79 7.75 3.60
N LYS A 21 3.59 8.36 4.48
CA LYS A 21 4.95 8.82 4.16
C LYS A 21 5.89 7.68 3.76
N TYR A 22 5.83 6.56 4.47
CA TYR A 22 6.61 5.38 4.13
C TYR A 22 6.28 4.89 2.72
N MET A 23 4.99 4.73 2.39
CA MET A 23 4.55 4.24 1.08
C MET A 23 4.85 5.19 -0.07
N GLU A 24 5.03 6.50 0.18
CA GLU A 24 5.52 7.45 -0.84
C GLU A 24 6.99 7.24 -1.20
N SER A 25 7.78 6.71 -0.27
CA SER A 25 9.21 6.40 -0.49
C SER A 25 9.47 4.99 -1.02
N VAL A 26 8.44 4.17 -1.14
CA VAL A 26 8.55 2.77 -1.53
C VAL A 26 8.18 2.62 -3.00
N ASP A 27 9.19 2.47 -3.84
CA ASP A 27 9.02 2.22 -5.28
C ASP A 27 8.96 0.71 -5.61
N GLU A 28 9.78 -0.11 -4.94
CA GLU A 28 9.88 -1.56 -5.16
C GLU A 28 9.85 -2.30 -3.81
N VAL A 29 9.12 -3.41 -3.79
CA VAL A 29 9.06 -4.35 -2.66
C VAL A 29 9.23 -5.77 -3.17
N GLU A 30 9.84 -6.64 -2.37
CA GLU A 30 9.95 -8.06 -2.70
C GLU A 30 8.75 -8.82 -2.12
N VAL A 31 7.99 -9.51 -2.97
CA VAL A 31 6.82 -10.31 -2.59
C VAL A 31 7.07 -11.73 -3.09
N GLU A 32 7.11 -12.69 -2.16
CA GLU A 32 7.32 -14.12 -2.48
C GLU A 32 8.57 -14.41 -3.34
N GLY A 33 9.64 -13.61 -3.17
CA GLY A 33 10.89 -13.74 -3.94
C GLY A 33 10.84 -13.12 -5.34
N GLN A 34 9.76 -12.41 -5.67
CA GLN A 34 9.62 -11.62 -6.91
C GLN A 34 9.62 -10.13 -6.59
N LYS A 35 10.23 -9.33 -7.47
CA LYS A 35 10.18 -7.86 -7.32
C LYS A 35 8.81 -7.37 -7.74
N ALA A 36 8.16 -6.62 -6.87
CA ALA A 36 6.90 -5.97 -7.11
C ALA A 36 7.10 -4.46 -7.07
N LYS A 37 6.78 -3.78 -8.17
CA LYS A 37 6.77 -2.32 -8.23
C LYS A 37 5.47 -1.78 -7.67
N ILE A 38 5.53 -0.90 -6.67
CA ILE A 38 4.35 -0.19 -6.19
C ILE A 38 3.95 0.83 -7.27
N LEU A 39 2.72 0.72 -7.76
CA LEU A 39 2.17 1.63 -8.76
C LEU A 39 1.49 2.84 -8.12
N LYS A 40 0.74 2.58 -7.05
CA LYS A 40 0.00 3.61 -6.32
C LYS A 40 -0.29 3.11 -4.92
N ALA A 41 -0.02 3.93 -3.93
CA ALA A 41 -0.40 3.70 -2.55
C ALA A 41 -1.09 4.94 -1.97
N GLY A 42 -1.93 4.74 -0.97
CA GLY A 42 -2.56 5.83 -0.23
C GLY A 42 -3.33 5.31 0.97
N VAL A 43 -3.26 6.04 2.07
CA VAL A 43 -4.03 5.73 3.27
C VAL A 43 -5.35 6.49 3.21
N LYS A 44 -6.45 5.78 3.44
CA LYS A 44 -7.80 6.35 3.52
C LYS A 44 -8.30 6.23 4.94
N GLU A 45 -8.66 7.36 5.54
CA GLU A 45 -9.24 7.42 6.87
C GLU A 45 -10.77 7.52 6.78
N ARG A 46 -11.48 6.72 7.57
CA ARG A 46 -12.94 6.79 7.70
C ARG A 46 -13.37 6.27 9.06
N ASN A 47 -14.24 7.00 9.75
CA ASN A 47 -14.87 6.57 11.02
C ASN A 47 -13.90 6.12 12.14
N GLY A 48 -12.70 6.71 12.24
CA GLY A 48 -11.74 6.27 13.26
C GLY A 48 -10.88 5.07 12.84
N GLU A 49 -11.01 4.62 11.59
CA GLU A 49 -10.20 3.54 11.01
C GLU A 49 -9.37 4.10 9.85
N ALA A 50 -8.08 3.73 9.78
CA ALA A 50 -7.24 3.99 8.63
C ALA A 50 -7.12 2.71 7.79
N THR A 51 -7.19 2.84 6.47
CA THR A 51 -7.01 1.72 5.54
C THR A 51 -5.96 2.10 4.52
N LEU A 52 -4.85 1.38 4.52
CA LEU A 52 -3.85 1.48 3.46
C LEU A 52 -4.39 0.77 2.22
N ILE A 53 -4.42 1.50 1.10
CA ILE A 53 -4.82 0.97 -0.19
C ILE A 53 -3.63 1.10 -1.14
N TYR A 54 -3.13 -0.02 -1.65
CA TYR A 54 -2.02 0.00 -2.60
C TYR A 54 -2.19 -0.96 -3.76
N ARG A 55 -1.55 -0.64 -4.88
CA ARG A 55 -1.48 -1.45 -6.09
C ARG A 55 -0.02 -1.70 -6.41
N TYR A 56 0.28 -2.92 -6.81
CA TYR A 56 1.61 -3.31 -7.23
C TYR A 56 1.56 -4.08 -8.55
N GLN A 57 2.71 -4.15 -9.19
CA GLN A 57 2.96 -4.91 -10.41
C GLN A 57 4.16 -5.81 -10.18
N LEU A 58 3.97 -7.12 -10.33
CA LEU A 58 5.08 -8.07 -10.38
C LEU A 58 5.94 -7.78 -11.62
N VAL A 59 7.26 -7.74 -11.44
CA VAL A 59 8.28 -7.49 -12.45
C VAL A 59 9.05 -8.77 -12.73
#